data_AF-A0A967ZNZ6-F1
#
_entry.id   AF-A0A967ZNZ6-F1
#
_cell.length_a   1.000
_cell.length_b   1.000
_cell.length_c   1.000
_cell.angle_alpha   90.00
_cell.angle_beta   90.00
_cell.angle_gamma   90.00
#
_symmetry.space_group_name_H-M   'P 1'
#
loop_
_entity.id
_entity.type
_entity.pdbx_description
1 polymer ?
#
loop_
_entity_poly.entity_id
_entity_poly.type
_entity_poly.pdbx_seq_one_letter_code
_entity_poly.pdbx_strand_id
1 'polypeptide(L)'
;MSELAFMLAATAASCLAVGLVGALLLHAFRRRSVMLSVIVCALVPMVAVIVAVLVNVQAMFLSEHDAEVIAIVLTTAAVIAVVLAVVLGRRLAANSRLIGERVSKLTETYHPPPTPPDRPAPAELAELTAQLDDVHRKLEASRARERALEANRRDLVASLSHDLRTPLAGVRALAEGLEDGIVGDVPGALKQIRANAERMARIADDLFELSRLRALPHS
;
A
#
# COMPACT_ATOMS: atom_id res chain seq x y z
N MET A 1 -49.22 7.09 39.42
CA MET A 1 -47.78 6.78 39.27
C MET A 1 -47.51 5.53 38.43
N SER A 2 -48.44 4.57 38.35
CA SER A 2 -48.31 3.35 37.53
C SER A 2 -48.33 3.59 36.01
N GLU A 3 -49.13 4.54 35.52
CA GLU A 3 -49.25 4.79 34.06
C GLU A 3 -47.99 5.43 33.45
N LEU A 4 -47.38 6.41 34.12
CA LEU A 4 -46.13 7.02 33.66
C LEU A 4 -44.96 6.02 33.64
N ALA A 5 -44.89 5.12 34.63
CA ALA A 5 -43.89 4.07 34.68
C ALA A 5 -44.07 3.04 33.55
N PHE A 6 -45.33 2.70 33.22
CA PHE A 6 -45.65 1.82 32.11
C PHE A 6 -45.31 2.45 30.75
N MET A 7 -45.60 3.75 30.58
CA MET A 7 -45.26 4.48 29.34
C MET A 7 -43.76 4.56 29.10
N LEU A 8 -42.97 4.89 30.14
CA LEU A 8 -41.50 4.92 30.05
C LEU A 8 -40.92 3.54 29.76
N ALA A 9 -41.50 2.48 30.34
CA ALA A 9 -41.07 1.11 30.06
C ALA A 9 -41.36 0.69 28.61
N ALA A 10 -42.51 1.05 28.06
CA ALA A 10 -42.90 0.71 26.68
C ALA A 10 -42.05 1.47 25.63
N THR A 11 -41.75 2.75 25.86
CA THR A 11 -40.85 3.53 24.99
C THR A 11 -39.40 3.04 25.07
N ALA A 12 -38.91 2.73 26.26
CA ALA A 12 -37.58 2.15 26.42
C ALA A 12 -37.46 0.77 25.74
N ALA A 13 -38.47 -0.09 25.87
CA ALA A 13 -38.49 -1.41 25.27
C ALA A 13 -38.52 -1.37 23.72
N SER A 14 -39.31 -0.45 23.14
CA SER A 14 -39.37 -0.28 21.68
C SER A 14 -38.07 0.31 21.10
N CYS A 15 -37.46 1.30 21.75
CA CYS A 15 -36.15 1.83 21.37
C CYS A 15 -35.06 0.75 21.42
N LEU A 16 -35.04 -0.06 22.49
CA LEU A 16 -34.08 -1.15 22.63
C LEU A 16 -34.28 -2.23 21.56
N ALA A 17 -35.52 -2.61 21.27
CA ALA A 17 -35.82 -3.60 20.24
C ALA A 17 -35.39 -3.15 18.85
N VAL A 18 -35.69 -1.91 18.45
CA VAL A 18 -35.29 -1.38 17.14
C VAL A 18 -33.78 -1.19 17.05
N GLY A 19 -33.13 -0.72 18.14
CA GLY A 19 -31.67 -0.63 18.23
C GLY A 19 -30.98 -1.99 18.08
N LEU A 20 -31.52 -3.04 18.72
CA LEU A 20 -31.00 -4.40 18.62
C LEU A 20 -31.15 -4.96 17.20
N VAL A 21 -32.33 -4.82 16.59
CA VAL A 21 -32.57 -5.25 15.20
C VAL A 21 -31.64 -4.53 14.24
N GLY A 22 -31.43 -3.23 14.43
CA GLY A 22 -30.51 -2.46 13.62
C GLY A 22 -29.05 -2.85 13.78
N ALA A 23 -28.59 -3.11 15.01
CA ALA A 23 -27.25 -3.61 15.28
C ALA A 23 -27.03 -5.00 14.66
N LEU A 24 -28.04 -5.87 14.71
CA LEU A 24 -28.00 -7.22 14.15
C LEU A 24 -27.97 -7.21 12.62
N LEU A 25 -28.74 -6.31 11.99
CA LEU A 25 -28.68 -6.07 10.55
C LEU A 25 -27.32 -5.48 10.12
N LEU A 26 -26.79 -4.51 10.86
CA LEU A 26 -25.44 -3.98 10.59
C LEU A 26 -24.36 -5.06 10.71
N HIS A 27 -24.48 -5.94 11.70
CA HIS A 27 -23.55 -7.05 11.89
C HIS A 27 -23.66 -8.09 10.76
N ALA A 28 -24.87 -8.43 10.34
CA ALA A 28 -25.13 -9.40 9.27
C ALA A 28 -24.68 -8.89 7.89
N PHE A 29 -24.77 -7.58 7.63
CA PHE A 29 -24.43 -6.99 6.33
C PHE A 29 -23.00 -6.44 6.23
N ARG A 30 -22.22 -6.51 7.32
CA ARG A 30 -20.85 -5.96 7.40
C ARG A 30 -19.86 -6.50 6.36
N ARG A 31 -20.19 -7.60 5.68
CA ARG A 31 -19.34 -8.25 4.68
C ARG A 31 -19.84 -8.16 3.22
N ARG A 32 -21.05 -7.63 2.95
CA ARG A 32 -21.68 -7.74 1.62
C ARG A 32 -21.66 -6.47 0.76
N SER A 33 -21.80 -5.27 1.32
CA SER A 33 -21.69 -3.99 0.57
C SER A 33 -21.76 -2.78 1.51
N VAL A 34 -20.77 -1.88 1.46
CA VAL A 34 -20.73 -0.63 2.26
C VAL A 34 -21.97 0.25 2.04
N MET A 35 -22.55 0.22 0.84
CA MET A 35 -23.75 0.99 0.51
C MET A 35 -24.98 0.50 1.29
N LEU A 36 -25.12 -0.81 1.51
CA LEU A 36 -26.20 -1.37 2.33
C LEU A 36 -26.00 -1.02 3.80
N SER A 37 -24.76 -1.05 4.31
CA SER A 37 -24.48 -0.67 5.70
C SER A 37 -24.82 0.80 5.99
N VAL A 38 -24.56 1.72 5.06
CA VAL A 38 -24.93 3.14 5.23
C VAL A 38 -26.45 3.34 5.20
N ILE A 39 -27.15 2.67 4.28
CA ILE A 39 -28.62 2.74 4.20
C ILE A 39 -29.27 2.20 5.49
N VAL A 40 -28.78 1.07 6.00
CA VAL A 40 -29.26 0.47 7.26
C VAL A 40 -28.94 1.38 8.46
N CYS A 41 -27.74 1.95 8.53
CA CYS A 41 -27.34 2.85 9.61
C CYS A 41 -28.20 4.13 9.64
N ALA A 42 -28.68 4.60 8.49
CA ALA A 42 -29.56 5.75 8.38
C ALA A 42 -31.03 5.44 8.70
N LEU A 43 -31.54 4.29 8.25
CA LEU A 43 -32.96 3.93 8.40
C LEU A 43 -33.32 3.46 9.81
N VAL A 44 -32.43 2.72 10.48
CA VAL A 44 -32.70 2.12 11.79
C VAL A 44 -33.07 3.17 12.86
N PRO A 45 -32.29 4.25 13.09
CA PRO A 45 -32.63 5.25 14.09
C PRO A 45 -33.96 5.95 13.76
N MET A 46 -34.24 6.10 12.46
CA MET A 46 -35.43 6.78 11.98
C MET A 46 -36.70 5.99 12.28
N VAL A 47 -36.69 4.70 11.99
CA VAL A 47 -37.79 3.79 12.32
C VAL A 47 -37.98 3.73 13.84
N ALA A 48 -36.90 3.75 14.63
CA ALA A 48 -36.97 3.75 16.09
C ALA A 48 -37.71 4.98 16.62
N VAL A 49 -37.37 6.17 16.13
CA VAL A 49 -38.02 7.44 16.53
C VAL A 49 -39.49 7.46 16.13
N ILE A 50 -39.82 7.03 14.90
CA ILE A 50 -41.21 6.99 14.42
C ILE A 50 -42.06 6.06 15.31
N VAL A 51 -41.58 4.85 15.60
CA VAL A 51 -42.29 3.89 16.46
C VAL A 51 -42.45 4.43 17.88
N ALA A 52 -41.38 4.99 18.46
CA ALA A 52 -41.42 5.54 19.82
C ALA A 52 -42.43 6.68 19.97
N VAL A 53 -42.53 7.57 18.97
CA VAL A 53 -43.49 8.67 19.04
C VAL A 53 -44.92 8.22 18.77
N LEU A 54 -45.16 7.30 17.83
CA LEU A 54 -46.49 6.73 17.62
C LEU A 54 -47.05 6.07 18.89
N VAL A 55 -46.19 5.37 19.64
CA VAL A 55 -46.57 4.77 20.94
C VAL A 55 -46.93 5.87 21.96
N ASN A 56 -46.17 6.97 22.02
CA ASN A 56 -46.49 8.10 22.91
C ASN A 56 -47.78 8.82 22.51
N VAL A 57 -48.07 8.97 21.22
CA VAL A 57 -49.30 9.61 20.72
C VAL A 57 -50.53 8.76 21.05
N GLN A 58 -50.48 7.44 20.90
CA GLN A 58 -51.60 6.58 21.30
C GLN A 58 -51.82 6.53 22.83
N ALA A 59 -50.76 6.75 23.61
CA ALA A 59 -50.82 6.71 25.07
C ALA A 59 -51.34 8.02 25.70
N MET A 60 -51.34 9.12 24.97
CA MET A 60 -51.77 10.43 25.46
C MET A 60 -53.04 10.86 24.72
N PHE A 61 -54.18 10.96 25.42
CA PHE A 61 -55.45 11.52 24.90
C PHE A 61 -55.27 13.02 24.55
N LEU A 62 -54.58 13.30 23.45
CA LEU A 62 -54.40 14.65 22.90
C LEU A 62 -55.40 14.86 21.76
N SER A 63 -55.94 16.08 21.69
CA SER A 63 -56.89 16.54 20.67
C SER A 63 -56.40 16.18 19.27
N GLU A 64 -57.32 15.86 18.33
CA GLU A 64 -56.99 15.40 16.96
C GLU A 64 -55.96 16.29 16.24
N HIS A 65 -55.90 17.57 16.59
CA HIS A 65 -55.02 18.55 15.98
C HIS A 65 -53.53 18.39 16.38
N ASP A 66 -53.22 18.00 17.62
CA ASP A 66 -51.82 17.90 18.08
C ASP A 66 -51.13 16.65 17.50
N ALA A 67 -51.89 15.59 17.25
CA ALA A 67 -51.40 14.37 16.60
C ALA A 67 -51.01 14.62 15.13
N GLU A 68 -51.79 15.43 14.41
CA GLU A 68 -51.52 15.77 13.01
C GLU A 68 -50.23 16.60 12.88
N VAL A 69 -50.02 17.58 13.75
CA VAL A 69 -48.80 18.41 13.77
C VAL A 69 -47.55 17.56 14.05
N ILE A 70 -47.60 16.67 15.04
CA ILE A 70 -46.46 15.80 15.38
C ILE A 70 -46.16 14.81 14.23
N ALA A 71 -47.19 14.26 13.59
CA ALA A 71 -47.02 13.37 12.44
C ALA A 71 -46.33 14.09 11.26
N ILE A 72 -46.70 15.33 10.97
CA ILE A 72 -46.07 16.14 9.92
C ILE A 72 -44.61 16.47 10.26
N VAL A 73 -44.31 16.85 11.51
CA VAL A 73 -42.94 17.16 11.95
C VAL A 73 -42.04 15.90 11.89
N LEU A 74 -42.55 14.74 12.27
CA LEU A 74 -41.80 13.49 12.20
C LEU A 74 -41.56 13.01 10.77
N THR A 75 -42.56 13.13 9.91
CA THR A 75 -42.43 12.71 8.51
C THR A 75 -41.49 13.65 7.73
N THR A 76 -41.48 14.94 8.04
CA THR A 76 -40.53 15.89 7.43
C THR A 76 -39.11 15.70 7.94
N ALA A 77 -38.89 15.56 9.25
CA ALA A 77 -37.59 15.21 9.83
C ALA A 77 -37.08 13.86 9.29
N ALA A 78 -37.98 12.87 9.29
CA ALA A 78 -38.15 11.77 8.32
C ALA A 78 -37.25 11.80 7.09
N VAL A 79 -37.78 12.53 6.14
CA VAL A 79 -37.24 12.67 4.79
C VAL A 79 -35.89 13.36 4.82
N ILE A 80 -35.72 14.41 5.62
CA ILE A 80 -34.47 15.19 5.67
C ILE A 80 -33.29 14.31 6.10
N ALA A 81 -33.45 13.50 7.15
CA ALA A 81 -32.40 12.63 7.65
C ALA A 81 -32.00 11.56 6.62
N VAL A 82 -32.99 10.94 5.95
CA VAL A 82 -32.75 9.93 4.90
C VAL A 82 -32.02 10.55 3.72
N VAL A 83 -32.45 11.73 3.25
CA VAL A 83 -31.80 12.44 2.15
C VAL A 83 -30.35 12.76 2.49
N LEU A 84 -30.09 13.32 3.68
CA LEU A 84 -28.75 13.70 4.10
C LEU A 84 -27.82 12.48 4.19
N ALA A 85 -28.32 11.37 4.74
CA ALA A 85 -27.56 10.14 4.86
C ALA A 85 -27.26 9.49 3.51
N VAL A 86 -28.21 9.49 2.57
CA VAL A 86 -27.98 8.99 1.21
C VAL A 86 -26.96 9.86 0.47
N VAL A 87 -27.04 11.19 0.60
CA VAL A 87 -26.09 12.11 -0.05
C VAL A 87 -24.68 11.92 0.51
N LEU A 88 -24.50 11.91 1.83
CA LEU A 88 -23.21 11.69 2.47
C LEU A 88 -22.66 10.28 2.17
N GLY A 89 -23.51 9.26 2.21
CA GLY A 89 -23.18 7.90 1.86
C GLY A 89 -22.70 7.76 0.42
N ARG A 90 -23.38 8.42 -0.53
CA ARG A 90 -22.97 8.44 -1.94
C ARG A 90 -21.66 9.19 -2.15
N ARG A 91 -21.44 10.32 -1.46
CA ARG A 91 -20.17 11.07 -1.53
C ARG A 91 -19.00 10.23 -1.02
N LEU A 92 -19.17 9.58 0.13
CA LEU A 92 -18.13 8.74 0.71
C LEU A 92 -17.86 7.48 -0.13
N ALA A 93 -18.91 6.85 -0.67
CA ALA A 93 -18.78 5.68 -1.53
C ALA A 93 -18.22 5.99 -2.93
N ALA A 94 -18.53 7.17 -3.49
CA ALA A 94 -17.92 7.62 -4.75
C ALA A 94 -16.41 7.87 -4.55
N ASN A 95 -16.02 8.45 -3.42
CA ASN A 95 -14.61 8.70 -3.10
C ASN A 95 -13.83 7.40 -2.85
N SER A 96 -14.47 6.34 -2.33
CA SER A 96 -13.79 5.04 -2.10
C SER A 96 -13.61 4.19 -3.35
N ARG A 97 -14.51 4.27 -4.33
CA ARG A 97 -14.34 3.58 -5.63
C ARG A 97 -13.12 4.09 -6.41
N LEU A 98 -12.79 5.37 -6.23
CA LEU A 98 -11.59 5.98 -6.77
C LEU A 98 -10.30 5.33 -6.23
N ILE A 99 -10.33 4.83 -4.98
CA ILE A 99 -9.20 4.13 -4.34
C ILE A 99 -9.08 2.70 -4.90
N GLY A 100 -10.20 1.99 -5.04
CA GLY A 100 -10.21 0.62 -5.57
C GLY A 100 -9.71 0.53 -7.02
N GLU A 101 -10.11 1.49 -7.86
CA GLU A 101 -9.68 1.54 -9.27
C GLU A 101 -8.21 1.95 -9.40
N ARG A 102 -7.70 2.81 -8.51
CA ARG A 102 -6.30 3.27 -8.50
C ARG A 102 -5.31 2.24 -7.95
N VAL A 103 -5.72 1.44 -6.97
CA VAL A 103 -4.92 0.31 -6.48
C VAL A 103 -4.86 -0.80 -7.55
N SER A 104 -5.96 -1.05 -8.28
CA SER A 104 -5.96 -2.03 -9.37
C SER A 104 -5.07 -1.63 -10.54
N LYS A 105 -4.87 -0.33 -10.79
CA LYS A 105 -3.95 0.19 -11.82
C LYS A 105 -2.49 0.32 -11.34
N LEU A 106 -2.21 0.06 -10.07
CA LEU A 106 -0.85 0.09 -9.52
C LEU A 106 -0.01 -1.15 -9.90
N THR A 107 -0.64 -2.16 -10.48
CA THR A 107 0.01 -3.40 -10.94
C THR A 107 0.68 -3.26 -12.30
N GLU A 108 0.38 -2.20 -13.06
CA GLU A 108 0.95 -1.96 -14.40
C GLU A 108 1.43 -0.51 -14.50
N THR A 109 2.69 -0.28 -14.10
CA THR A 109 3.47 0.94 -14.39
C THR A 109 2.89 2.26 -13.84
N TYR A 110 3.19 2.57 -12.57
CA TYR A 110 2.88 3.88 -11.97
C TYR A 110 3.62 5.01 -12.70
N HIS A 111 2.88 5.85 -13.41
CA HIS A 111 3.36 7.15 -13.89
C HIS A 111 2.57 8.23 -13.14
N PRO A 112 3.21 9.03 -12.26
CA PRO A 112 2.51 10.10 -11.57
C PRO A 112 1.92 11.06 -12.61
N PRO A 113 0.62 11.40 -12.54
CA PRO A 113 0.04 12.34 -13.49
C PRO A 113 0.73 13.71 -13.35
N PRO A 114 1.07 14.38 -14.47
CA PRO A 114 1.82 15.64 -14.45
C PRO A 114 1.05 16.83 -13.85
N THR A 115 -0.22 16.67 -13.51
CA THR A 115 -1.08 17.74 -12.99
C THR A 115 -1.83 17.30 -11.73
N PRO A 116 -1.75 18.07 -10.62
CA PRO A 116 -2.58 17.83 -9.45
C PRO A 116 -4.08 18.01 -9.80
N PRO A 117 -4.99 17.23 -9.17
CA PRO A 117 -6.40 17.25 -9.52
C PRO A 117 -7.12 18.54 -9.12
N ASP A 118 -8.09 18.98 -9.94
CA ASP A 118 -8.94 20.17 -9.78
C ASP A 118 -9.82 20.22 -8.50
N ARG A 119 -9.80 19.17 -7.67
CA ARG A 119 -10.55 19.14 -6.41
C ARG A 119 -9.65 18.73 -5.25
N PRO A 120 -9.60 19.52 -4.16
CA PRO A 120 -8.78 19.20 -3.01
C PRO A 120 -9.25 17.88 -2.41
N ALA A 121 -8.36 16.88 -2.39
CA ALA A 121 -8.56 15.67 -1.62
C ALA A 121 -8.59 16.02 -0.12
N PRO A 122 -9.27 15.21 0.72
CA PRO A 122 -9.15 15.33 2.18
C PRO A 122 -7.66 15.31 2.59
N ALA A 123 -7.26 16.15 3.56
CA ALA A 123 -5.86 16.34 3.94
C ALA A 123 -5.12 15.03 4.25
N GLU A 124 -5.78 14.11 4.95
CA GLU A 124 -5.22 12.78 5.30
C GLU A 124 -4.87 11.95 4.06
N LEU A 125 -5.66 12.07 2.98
CA LEU A 125 -5.44 11.34 1.74
C LEU A 125 -4.31 11.97 0.90
N ALA A 126 -4.18 13.30 0.95
CA ALA A 126 -3.06 14.00 0.34
C ALA A 126 -1.74 13.61 1.01
N GLU A 127 -1.73 13.49 2.34
CA GLU A 127 -0.57 13.05 3.11
C GLU A 127 -0.15 11.61 2.78
N LEU A 128 -1.10 10.67 2.75
CA LEU A 128 -0.82 9.27 2.36
C LEU A 128 -0.26 9.16 0.94
N THR A 129 -0.77 9.95 0.01
CA THR A 129 -0.28 9.97 -1.38
C THR A 129 1.17 10.48 -1.43
N ALA A 130 1.47 11.56 -0.70
CA ALA A 130 2.82 12.10 -0.63
C ALA A 130 3.83 11.12 0.03
N GLN A 131 3.40 10.37 1.05
CA GLN A 131 4.22 9.32 1.67
C GLN A 131 4.50 8.16 0.71
N LEU A 132 3.50 7.70 -0.05
CA LEU A 132 3.68 6.65 -1.05
C LEU A 132 4.60 7.09 -2.18
N ASP A 133 4.47 8.33 -2.65
CA ASP A 133 5.37 8.90 -3.66
C ASP A 133 6.82 8.95 -3.16
N ASP A 134 7.03 9.27 -1.88
CA ASP A 134 8.37 9.27 -1.28
C ASP A 134 8.99 7.87 -1.21
N VAL A 135 8.21 6.88 -0.76
CA VAL A 135 8.65 5.48 -0.72
C VAL A 135 8.96 4.97 -2.14
N HIS A 136 8.13 5.30 -3.13
CA HIS A 136 8.37 4.91 -4.51
C HIS A 136 9.67 5.51 -5.07
N ARG A 137 9.90 6.82 -4.84
CA ARG A 137 11.18 7.46 -5.24
C ARG A 137 12.38 6.79 -4.59
N LYS A 138 12.30 6.46 -3.29
CA LYS A 138 13.37 5.76 -2.58
C LYS A 138 13.63 4.37 -3.15
N LEU A 139 12.58 3.63 -3.50
CA LEU A 139 12.71 2.30 -4.10
C LEU A 139 13.35 2.36 -5.49
N GLU A 140 12.92 3.28 -6.34
CA GLU A 140 13.51 3.47 -7.67
C GLU A 140 14.98 3.89 -7.57
N ALA A 141 15.33 4.79 -6.65
CA ALA A 141 16.72 5.15 -6.38
C ALA A 141 17.55 3.96 -5.89
N SER A 142 16.99 3.11 -5.02
CA SER A 142 17.66 1.89 -4.53
C SER A 142 17.91 0.90 -5.66
N ARG A 143 16.91 0.65 -6.50
CA ARG A 143 17.02 -0.23 -7.68
C ARG A 143 18.04 0.30 -8.68
N ALA A 144 18.07 1.60 -8.94
CA ALA A 144 19.06 2.20 -9.83
C ALA A 144 20.49 2.01 -9.31
N ARG A 145 20.71 2.17 -7.99
CA ARG A 145 22.00 1.89 -7.35
C ARG A 145 22.40 0.43 -7.46
N GLU A 146 21.48 -0.49 -7.21
CA GLU A 146 21.72 -1.93 -7.33
C GLU A 146 22.13 -2.32 -8.76
N ARG A 147 21.40 -1.85 -9.77
CA ARG A 147 21.75 -2.08 -11.19
C ARG A 147 23.12 -1.51 -11.54
N ALA A 148 23.46 -0.33 -11.03
CA ALA A 148 24.77 0.28 -11.26
C ALA A 148 25.90 -0.53 -10.61
N LEU A 149 25.68 -1.07 -9.40
CA LEU A 149 26.63 -1.95 -8.72
C LEU A 149 26.82 -3.27 -9.46
N GLU A 150 25.74 -3.87 -9.96
CA GLU A 150 25.82 -5.09 -10.77
C GLU A 150 26.56 -4.86 -12.09
N ALA A 151 26.30 -3.75 -12.78
CA ALA A 151 27.01 -3.37 -14.00
C ALA A 151 28.50 -3.21 -13.74
N ASN A 152 28.88 -2.42 -12.73
CA ASN A 152 30.29 -2.25 -12.34
C ASN A 152 30.96 -3.58 -11.97
N ARG A 153 30.24 -4.48 -11.29
CA ARG A 153 30.77 -5.82 -10.97
C ARG A 153 31.05 -6.62 -12.24
N ARG A 154 30.13 -6.61 -13.21
CA ARG A 154 30.30 -7.32 -14.49
C ARG A 154 31.49 -6.76 -15.28
N ASP A 155 31.61 -5.44 -15.36
CA ASP A 155 32.69 -4.77 -16.08
C ASP A 155 34.07 -5.08 -15.47
N LEU A 156 34.17 -5.07 -14.13
CA LEU A 156 35.40 -5.45 -13.44
C LEU A 156 35.78 -6.91 -13.69
N VAL A 157 34.83 -7.83 -13.59
CA VAL A 157 35.10 -9.26 -13.86
C VAL A 157 35.56 -9.46 -15.30
N ALA A 158 34.95 -8.77 -16.26
CA ALA A 158 35.33 -8.82 -17.66
C ALA A 158 36.75 -8.27 -17.89
N SER A 159 37.08 -7.10 -17.33
CA SER A 159 38.41 -6.49 -17.42
C SER A 159 39.49 -7.39 -16.83
N LEU A 160 39.26 -7.94 -15.64
CA LEU A 160 40.23 -8.82 -14.97
C LEU A 160 40.44 -10.12 -15.74
N SER A 161 39.37 -10.69 -16.30
CA SER A 161 39.47 -11.89 -17.14
C SER A 161 40.31 -11.62 -18.39
N HIS A 162 40.21 -10.43 -18.97
CA HIS A 162 41.05 -10.01 -20.10
C HIS A 162 42.53 -9.88 -19.67
N ASP A 163 42.79 -9.19 -18.57
CA ASP A 163 44.16 -8.91 -18.11
C ASP A 163 44.90 -10.15 -17.60
N LEU A 164 44.18 -11.17 -17.12
CA LEU A 164 44.72 -12.48 -16.75
C LEU A 164 44.97 -13.40 -17.97
N ARG A 165 44.21 -13.23 -19.06
CA ARG A 165 44.37 -14.07 -20.26
C ARG A 165 45.74 -13.91 -20.90
N THR A 166 46.27 -12.68 -20.96
CA THR A 166 47.57 -12.38 -21.57
C THR A 166 48.75 -13.08 -20.86
N PRO A 167 48.96 -12.93 -19.53
CA PRO A 167 50.02 -13.65 -18.84
C PRO A 167 49.82 -15.17 -18.87
N LEU A 168 48.57 -15.66 -18.81
CA LEU A 168 48.28 -17.09 -18.94
C LEU A 168 48.67 -17.65 -20.31
N ALA A 169 48.35 -16.95 -21.40
CA ALA A 169 48.78 -17.31 -22.74
C ALA A 169 50.30 -17.31 -22.86
N GLY A 170 50.98 -16.34 -22.24
CA GLY A 170 52.44 -16.28 -22.20
C GLY A 170 53.06 -17.47 -21.45
N VAL A 171 52.51 -17.85 -20.30
CA VAL A 171 52.95 -19.05 -19.56
C VAL A 171 52.75 -20.30 -20.41
N ARG A 172 51.58 -20.45 -21.04
CA ARG A 172 51.26 -21.60 -21.87
C ARG A 172 52.19 -21.73 -23.08
N ALA A 173 52.43 -20.64 -23.81
CA ALA A 173 53.34 -20.64 -24.96
C ALA A 173 54.79 -20.99 -24.58
N LEU A 174 55.27 -20.50 -23.43
CA LEU A 174 56.61 -20.84 -22.93
C LEU A 174 56.69 -22.28 -22.45
N ALA A 175 55.66 -22.81 -21.80
CA ALA A 175 55.60 -24.20 -21.38
C ALA A 175 55.59 -25.16 -22.59
N GLU A 176 54.71 -24.89 -23.58
CA GLU A 176 54.66 -25.65 -24.84
C GLU A 176 56.01 -25.60 -25.58
N GLY A 177 56.63 -24.42 -25.68
CA GLY A 177 57.94 -24.27 -26.32
C GLY A 177 59.11 -24.97 -25.60
N LEU A 178 59.01 -25.14 -24.27
CA LEU A 178 59.96 -25.93 -23.49
C LEU A 178 59.73 -27.43 -23.66
N GLU A 179 58.47 -27.88 -23.70
CA GLU A 179 58.10 -29.29 -23.93
C GLU A 179 58.52 -29.76 -25.32
N ASP A 180 58.30 -28.94 -26.34
CA ASP A 180 58.67 -29.23 -27.74
C ASP A 180 60.18 -29.08 -28.01
N GLY A 181 60.97 -28.63 -27.03
CA GLY A 181 62.42 -28.43 -27.15
C GLY A 181 62.84 -27.26 -28.07
N ILE A 182 61.89 -26.39 -28.43
CA ILE A 182 62.10 -25.26 -29.35
C ILE A 182 62.78 -24.08 -28.62
N VAL A 183 62.54 -23.95 -27.31
CA VAL A 183 63.14 -22.91 -26.46
C VAL A 183 64.45 -23.42 -25.85
N GLY A 184 65.59 -22.90 -26.33
CA GLY A 184 66.92 -23.29 -25.85
C GLY A 184 67.36 -22.65 -24.52
N ASP A 185 66.76 -21.51 -24.13
CA ASP A 185 67.06 -20.82 -22.86
C ASP A 185 66.04 -21.20 -21.77
N VAL A 186 66.24 -22.40 -21.21
CA VAL A 186 65.38 -22.92 -20.12
C VAL A 186 65.37 -22.00 -18.89
N PRO A 187 66.53 -21.49 -18.39
CA PRO A 187 66.52 -20.56 -17.26
C PRO A 187 65.74 -19.26 -17.53
N GLY A 188 65.86 -18.70 -18.74
CA GLY A 188 65.12 -17.50 -19.15
C GLY A 188 63.61 -17.74 -19.22
N ALA A 189 63.19 -18.86 -19.82
CA ALA A 189 61.78 -19.23 -19.92
C ALA A 189 61.13 -19.44 -18.55
N LEU A 190 61.81 -20.14 -17.63
CA LEU A 190 61.33 -20.33 -16.25
C LEU A 190 61.21 -19.00 -15.50
N LYS A 191 62.16 -18.08 -15.70
CA LYS A 191 62.10 -16.73 -15.12
C LYS A 191 60.89 -15.94 -15.62
N GLN A 192 60.59 -16.05 -16.91
CA GLN A 192 59.46 -15.38 -17.56
C GLN A 192 58.11 -15.98 -17.10
N ILE A 193 58.02 -17.32 -16.98
CA ILE A 193 56.84 -18.00 -16.42
C ILE A 193 56.59 -17.52 -14.99
N ARG A 194 57.62 -17.47 -14.15
CA ARG A 194 57.51 -16.96 -12.77
C ARG A 194 57.02 -15.51 -12.74
N ALA A 195 57.58 -14.64 -13.59
CA ALA A 195 57.18 -13.24 -13.66
C ALA A 195 55.70 -13.07 -14.08
N ASN A 196 55.21 -13.91 -15.01
CA ASN A 196 53.80 -13.92 -15.41
C ASN A 196 52.89 -14.44 -14.28
N ALA A 197 53.31 -15.48 -13.56
CA ALA A 197 52.59 -15.99 -12.39
C ALA A 197 52.49 -14.95 -11.27
N GLU A 198 53.58 -14.25 -10.96
CA GLU A 198 53.59 -13.15 -10.01
C GLU A 198 52.70 -11.98 -10.46
N ARG A 199 52.65 -11.69 -11.77
CA ARG A 199 51.74 -10.67 -12.32
C ARG A 199 50.28 -11.05 -12.12
N MET A 200 49.90 -12.31 -12.37
CA MET A 200 48.55 -12.80 -12.11
C MET A 200 48.20 -12.75 -10.62
N ALA A 201 49.15 -13.10 -9.74
CA ALA A 201 48.97 -13.05 -8.29
C ALA A 201 48.66 -11.61 -7.81
N ARG A 202 49.43 -10.61 -8.28
CA ARG A 202 49.16 -9.20 -7.96
C ARG A 202 47.77 -8.74 -8.39
N ILE A 203 47.32 -9.12 -9.59
CA ILE A 203 45.96 -8.79 -10.08
C ILE A 203 44.88 -9.42 -9.18
N ALA A 204 45.11 -10.64 -8.68
CA ALA A 204 44.20 -11.29 -7.76
C ALA A 204 44.18 -10.60 -6.37
N ASP A 205 45.35 -10.22 -5.86
CA ASP A 205 45.47 -9.51 -4.59
C ASP A 205 44.76 -8.14 -4.64
N ASP A 206 44.95 -7.38 -5.72
CA ASP A 206 44.27 -6.10 -5.95
C ASP A 206 42.72 -6.27 -5.95
N LEU A 207 42.21 -7.37 -6.51
CA LEU A 207 40.78 -7.70 -6.48
C LEU A 207 40.30 -8.01 -5.04
N PHE A 208 41.08 -8.76 -4.27
CA PHE A 208 40.74 -9.07 -2.88
C PHE A 208 40.68 -7.80 -2.04
N GLU A 209 41.64 -6.87 -2.19
CA GLU A 209 41.61 -5.57 -1.51
C GLU A 209 40.37 -4.74 -1.89
N LEU A 210 40.08 -4.62 -3.19
CA LEU A 210 38.89 -3.90 -3.68
C LEU A 210 37.58 -4.52 -3.18
N SER A 211 37.52 -5.86 -3.05
CA SER A 211 36.34 -6.56 -2.51
C SER A 211 36.11 -6.26 -1.02
N ARG A 212 37.18 -6.14 -0.22
CA ARG A 212 37.09 -5.77 1.19
C ARG A 212 36.67 -4.32 1.38
N LEU A 213 37.23 -3.40 0.59
CA LEU A 213 36.88 -1.97 0.67
C LEU A 213 35.40 -1.72 0.37
N ARG A 214 34.80 -2.48 -0.56
CA ARG A 214 33.37 -2.36 -0.91
C ARG A 214 32.41 -3.04 0.07
N ALA A 215 32.90 -3.94 0.92
CA ALA A 215 32.09 -4.64 1.92
C ALA A 215 31.92 -3.85 3.23
N LEU A 216 32.66 -2.75 3.42
CA LEU A 216 32.51 -1.86 4.57
C LEU A 216 31.28 -0.96 4.36
N PRO A 217 30.23 -1.07 5.19
CA PRO A 217 29.06 -0.21 5.06
C PRO A 217 29.45 1.24 5.36
N HIS A 218 29.14 2.14 4.42
CA HIS A 218 29.18 3.58 4.66
C HIS A 218 28.12 3.90 5.73
N SER A 219 28.59 4.11 6.96
CA SER A 219 27.79 4.53 8.11
C SER A 219 27.81 6.05 8.23
#